data_AF-A0A354W7D6-F1
#
_entry.id   AF-A0A354W7D6-F1
#
_cell.length_a   1.000
_cell.length_b   1.000
_cell.length_c   1.000
_cell.angle_alpha   90.00
_cell.angle_beta   90.00
_cell.angle_gamma   90.00
#
_symmetry.space_group_name_H-M   'P 1'
#
loop_
_entity.id
_entity.type
_entity.pdbx_description
1 polymer ?
#
loop_
_entity_poly.entity_id
_entity_poly.type
_entity_poly.pdbx_seq_one_letter_code
_entity_poly.pdbx_strand_id
1 'polypeptide(L)' 'QFKTTIYAMERWHYVEFEAGPMKQGFKFMKESHPSVSEVKEALTAPFLEEVYSTFEKMFLNLKNNK' A
#
# COMPACT_ATOMS: atom_id res chain seq x y z
N GLN A 1 0.95 -1.27 -13.13
CA GLN A 1 0.49 -2.17 -12.05
C GLN A 1 1.61 -2.29 -11.03
N PHE A 2 1.36 -1.96 -9.77
CA PHE A 2 2.34 -2.11 -8.69
C PHE A 2 2.31 -3.55 -8.14
N LYS A 3 3.44 -4.00 -7.60
CA LYS A 3 3.52 -5.25 -6.86
C LYS A 3 2.97 -5.01 -5.45
N THR A 4 2.07 -5.88 -5.00
CA THR A 4 1.51 -5.84 -3.63
C THR A 4 2.01 -7.03 -2.83
N THR A 5 2.59 -6.78 -1.65
CA THR A 5 3.03 -7.81 -0.70
C THR A 5 2.32 -7.61 0.62
N ILE A 6 1.76 -8.67 1.20
CA ILE A 6 1.11 -8.63 2.52
C ILE A 6 1.93 -9.48 3.49
N TYR A 7 2.36 -8.87 4.57
CA TYR A 7 3.07 -9.53 5.66
C TYR A 7 2.13 -9.64 6.86
N ALA A 8 1.78 -10.87 7.23
CA ALA A 8 0.97 -11.14 8.42
C ALA A 8 1.87 -11.08 9.67
N MET A 9 1.81 -9.97 10.41
CA MET A 9 2.53 -9.79 11.67
C MET A 9 1.64 -10.11 12.86
N GLU A 10 2.20 -10.10 14.08
CA GLU A 10 1.44 -10.41 15.30
C GLU A 10 0.30 -9.42 15.56
N ARG A 11 0.57 -8.12 15.48
CA ARG A 11 -0.41 -7.05 15.80
C ARG A 11 -1.18 -6.50 14.59
N TRP A 12 -0.59 -6.55 13.40
CA TRP A 12 -1.16 -5.98 12.18
C TRP A 12 -0.77 -6.79 10.95
N HIS A 13 -1.51 -6.62 9.86
CA HIS A 13 -1.04 -6.94 8.52
C HIS A 13 -0.36 -5.72 7.93
N TYR A 14 0.87 -5.87 7.45
CA TYR A 14 1.57 -4.82 6.73
C TYR A 14 1.40 -5.04 5.23
N VAL A 15 0.87 -4.05 4.52
CA VAL A 15 0.67 -4.08 3.07
C VAL A 15 1.68 -3.14 2.43
N GLU A 16 2.55 -3.69 1.60
CA GLU A 16 3.55 -2.95 0.84
C GLU A 16 3.16 -2.92 -0.64
N PHE A 17 3.09 -1.72 -1.20
CA PHE A 17 2.97 -1.47 -2.62
C PHE A 17 4.31 -1.01 -3.17
N GLU A 18 4.74 -1.58 -4.29
CA GLU A 18 6.02 -1.27 -4.94
C GLU A 18 5.81 -0.91 -6.41
N ALA A 19 6.33 0.26 -6.80
CA ALA A 19 6.27 0.80 -8.16
C ALA A 19 7.64 1.40 -8.54
N GLY A 20 8.43 0.65 -9.31
CA GLY A 20 9.78 1.07 -9.70
C GLY A 20 10.66 1.33 -8.47
N PRO A 21 11.27 2.51 -8.31
CA PRO A 21 12.12 2.83 -7.16
C PRO A 21 11.32 3.19 -5.89
N MET A 22 9.99 3.20 -5.94
CA MET A 22 9.13 3.68 -4.85
C MET A 22 8.42 2.53 -4.14
N LYS A 23 8.28 2.69 -2.82
CA LYS A 23 7.53 1.79 -1.94
C LYS A 23 6.61 2.60 -1.05
N GLN A 24 5.39 2.11 -0.84
CA GLN A 24 4.43 2.68 0.10
C GLN A 24 3.85 1.57 0.98
N GLY A 25 3.83 1.81 2.28
CA GLY A 25 3.42 0.82 3.27
C GLY A 25 2.23 1.26 4.11
N PHE A 26 1.30 0.35 4.35
CA PHE A 26 0.12 0.56 5.19
C PHE A 26 0.02 -0.54 6.25
N LYS A 27 -0.52 -0.19 7.43
CA LYS A 27 -0.77 -1.15 8.51
C LYS A 27 -2.27 -1.30 8.73
N PHE A 28 -2.74 -2.53 8.68
CA PHE A 28 -4.11 -2.92 9.00
C PHE A 28 -4.11 -3.66 10.33
N MET A 29 -4.72 -3.09 11.37
CA MET A 29 -4.76 -3.71 12.70
C MET A 29 -5.56 -5.01 12.65
N LYS A 30 -5.07 -6.07 13.29
CA LYS A 30 -5.80 -7.35 13.35
C LYS A 30 -7.09 -7.28 14.18
N GLU A 31 -7.24 -6.27 15.02
CA GLU A 31 -8.48 -5.98 15.74
C GLU A 31 -9.64 -5.66 14.78
N SER A 32 -9.36 -4.99 13.65
CA SER A 32 -10.36 -4.62 12.65
C SER A 32 -10.28 -5.44 11.36
N HIS A 33 -9.11 -6.02 11.05
CA HIS A 33 -8.89 -6.88 9.90
C HIS A 33 -8.13 -8.15 10.35
N PRO A 34 -8.78 -9.10 11.05
CA PRO A 34 -8.13 -10.30 11.57
C PRO A 34 -7.39 -11.13 10.51
N SER A 35 -7.91 -11.19 9.29
CA SER A 35 -7.41 -12.06 8.23
C SER A 35 -6.83 -11.30 7.02
N VAL A 36 -5.96 -11.99 6.24
CA VAL A 36 -5.46 -11.45 4.96
C VAL A 36 -6.59 -11.27 3.95
N SER A 37 -7.69 -12.03 4.05
CA SER A 37 -8.86 -11.87 3.18
C SER A 37 -9.52 -10.51 3.39
N GLU A 38 -9.75 -10.13 4.65
CA GLU A 38 -10.34 -8.84 5.00
C GLU A 38 -9.45 -7.67 4.61
N VAL A 39 -8.13 -7.83 4.71
CA VAL A 39 -7.19 -6.84 4.16
C VAL A 39 -7.40 -6.68 2.66
N LYS A 40 -7.53 -7.78 1.90
CA LYS A 40 -7.79 -7.71 0.45
C LYS A 40 -9.13 -7.03 0.13
N GLU A 41 -10.16 -7.27 0.93
CA GLU A 41 -11.46 -6.59 0.79
C GLU A 41 -11.35 -5.08 1.07
N ALA A 42 -10.50 -4.68 2.02
CA ALA A 42 -10.22 -3.28 2.31
C ALA A 42 -9.41 -2.58 1.20
N LEU A 43 -8.69 -3.31 0.35
CA LEU A 43 -7.98 -2.78 -0.83
C LEU A 43 -8.96 -2.50 -2.00
N THR A 44 -9.96 -1.66 -1.73
CA THR A 44 -10.98 -1.25 -2.68
C THR A 44 -10.40 -0.38 -3.82
N ALA A 45 -11.15 -0.22 -4.91
CA ALA A 45 -10.72 0.65 -6.01
C ALA A 45 -10.39 2.09 -5.57
N PRO A 46 -11.21 2.77 -4.73
CA PRO A 46 -10.86 4.09 -4.20
C PRO A 46 -9.54 4.11 -3.41
N PHE A 47 -9.29 3.09 -2.58
CA PHE A 47 -8.03 2.98 -1.84
C PHE A 47 -6.83 2.85 -2.80
N LEU A 48 -6.96 2.02 -3.83
CA LEU A 48 -5.90 1.83 -4.81
C LEU A 48 -5.66 3.09 -5.64
N GLU A 49 -6.69 3.87 -5.97
CA GLU A 49 -6.55 5.18 -6.63
C GLU A 49 -5.74 6.18 -5.78
N GLU A 50 -5.94 6.20 -4.46
CA GLU A 50 -5.14 7.03 -3.55
C GLU A 50 -3.67 6.59 -3.51
N VAL A 51 -3.41 5.29 -3.53
CA VAL A 51 -2.05 4.73 -3.66
C VAL A 51 -1.41 5.18 -4.97
N TYR A 52 -2.14 5.11 -6.09
CA TYR A 52 -1.64 5.62 -7.38
C TYR A 52 -1.32 7.12 -7.33
N SER A 53 -2.22 7.95 -6.80
CA SER A 53 -1.98 9.39 -6.66
C SER A 53 -0.75 9.69 -5.80
N THR A 54 -0.51 8.88 -4.77
CA THR A 54 0.68 9.02 -3.92
C THR A 54 1.96 8.70 -4.69
N PHE A 55 1.98 7.61 -5.48
CA PHE A 55 3.12 7.30 -6.33
C PHE A 55 3.38 8.38 -7.40
N GLU A 56 2.33 8.95 -7.98
CA GLU A 56 2.48 10.06 -8.94
C GLU A 56 3.15 11.28 -8.28
N LYS A 57 2.71 11.65 -7.07
CA LYS A 57 3.36 12.72 -6.29
C LYS A 57 4.82 12.41 -5.99
N MET A 58 5.13 11.19 -5.56
CA MET A 58 6.51 10.74 -5.31
C MET A 58 7.37 10.82 -6.58
N PHE A 59 6.80 10.46 -7.75
CA PHE A 59 7.48 10.54 -9.03
C PHE A 59 7.77 11.97 -9.46
N LEU A 60 6.80 12.87 -9.36
CA LEU A 60 6.99 14.29 -9.65
C LEU A 60 8.05 14.88 -8.71
N ASN A 61 8.03 14.53 -7.42
CA ASN A 61 9.05 14.96 -6.48
C ASN A 61 10.44 14.46 -6.87
N LEU A 62 10.59 13.19 -7.24
CA LEU A 62 11.86 12.64 -7.69
C LEU A 62 12.36 13.33 -8.97
N LYS A 63 11.47 13.61 -9.93
CA LYS A 63 11.80 14.29 -11.17
C LYS A 63 12.22 15.74 -10.94
N ASN A 64 11.55 16.45 -10.04
CA ASN A 64 11.83 17.86 -9.77
C ASN A 64 13.08 18.08 -8.90
N ASN A 65 13.54 17.05 -8.19
CA ASN A 65 14.76 17.06 -7.38
C ASN A 65 15.96 16.39 -8.09
N LYS A 66 15.84 16.08 -9.39
CA LYS A 66 16.92 15.61 -10.26
C LYS A 66 17.35 16.72 -11.21
#